data_AF-A0A376P6P8-F1
#
_entry.id   AF-A0A376P6P8-F1
#
_cell.length_a   1.000
_cell.length_b   1.000
_cell.length_c   1.000
_cell.angle_alpha   90.00
_cell.angle_beta   90.00
_cell.angle_gamma   90.00
#
_symmetry.space_group_name_H-M   'P 1'
#
loop_
_entity.id
_entity.type
_entity.pdbx_description
1 polymer ?
#
loop_
_entity_poly.entity_id
_entity_poly.type
_entity_poly.pdbx_seq_one_letter_code
_entity_poly.pdbx_strand_id
1 'polypeptide(L)'
;MRHCGWLLGLLSLFSLATHASDWQEIKNEAKGQTVWFNAWGGDTAINRYLDWVSGEMKTHYAINLKIVRLADAADAVKRIQTEAAAGRKTGGSVDLLWVNGENFRTLKEANLLQTGWAETLPNWRYVDTQLPVREDFSVPTQGAESPWGGAQLTFIARRDVTPQPPQTPQALLEFAKANPGTVTYPRPPDFTGTAFLEQLLIMLTPDPAALKEAPDDATFARVTAPLWQYLDALHPYLWREGKDFPPSPARMDALLKAGTLRLSLTFNPAHAQQKIASGDLPASSYSFGFREGMIGNVHFVTIPANANASAAAKVVANFLLSPDAQLRKADPVVWGDPSVLDPQKTA
;
A
#
# COMPACT_ATOMS: atom_id res chain seq x y z
N MET A 1 31.59 -47.43 14.41
CA MET A 1 30.65 -46.53 13.73
C MET A 1 29.75 -45.87 14.78
N ARG A 2 30.05 -44.63 15.19
CA ARG A 2 29.16 -43.70 15.92
C ARG A 2 30.04 -42.57 16.45
N HIS A 3 30.11 -41.44 15.72
CA HIS A 3 30.43 -40.09 16.22
C HIS A 3 30.33 -39.13 15.02
N CYS A 4 29.11 -38.75 14.64
CA CYS A 4 28.88 -37.69 13.65
C CYS A 4 27.49 -37.07 13.86
N GLY A 5 27.31 -36.39 15.00
CA GLY A 5 26.02 -35.77 15.34
C GLY A 5 26.12 -34.46 16.13
N TRP A 6 27.32 -33.95 16.40
CA TRP A 6 27.54 -32.79 17.28
C TRP A 6 28.01 -31.52 16.54
N LEU A 7 28.16 -31.55 15.22
CA LEU A 7 28.63 -30.41 14.42
C LEU A 7 27.50 -29.60 13.75
N LEU A 8 26.27 -30.10 13.70
CA LEU A 8 25.12 -29.39 13.11
C LEU A 8 24.40 -28.44 14.09
N GLY A 9 24.62 -28.55 15.41
CA GLY A 9 24.03 -27.66 16.41
C GLY A 9 24.80 -26.34 16.62
N LEU A 10 26.11 -26.33 16.36
CA LEU A 10 26.99 -25.17 16.58
C LEU A 10 26.88 -24.11 15.48
N LEU A 11 26.58 -24.50 14.24
CA LEU A 11 26.40 -23.56 13.12
C LEU A 11 25.12 -22.72 13.27
N SER A 12 24.01 -23.33 13.70
CA SER A 12 22.74 -22.62 13.92
C SER A 12 22.78 -21.63 15.09
N LEU A 13 23.56 -21.94 16.13
CA LEU A 13 23.77 -21.04 17.28
C LEU A 13 24.69 -19.87 16.95
N PHE A 14 25.72 -20.08 16.10
CA PHE A 14 26.59 -19.00 15.63
C PHE A 14 25.85 -17.98 14.76
N SER A 15 25.01 -18.42 13.82
CA SER A 15 24.24 -17.50 12.94
C SER A 15 23.21 -16.65 13.69
N LEU A 16 22.60 -17.19 14.76
CA LEU A 16 21.65 -16.42 15.60
C LEU A 16 22.39 -15.39 16.48
N ALA A 17 23.57 -15.75 17.01
CA ALA A 17 24.38 -14.86 17.82
C ALA A 17 24.96 -13.69 17.00
N THR A 18 25.40 -13.93 15.77
CA THR A 18 25.89 -12.88 14.85
C THR A 18 24.76 -11.94 14.41
N HIS A 19 23.58 -12.46 14.06
CA HIS A 19 22.44 -11.60 13.72
C HIS A 19 21.97 -10.72 14.90
N ALA A 20 22.05 -11.24 16.13
CA ALA A 20 21.72 -10.48 17.32
C ALA A 20 22.74 -9.37 17.65
N SER A 21 24.04 -9.62 17.44
CA SER A 21 25.09 -8.60 17.57
C SER A 21 24.94 -7.50 16.52
N ASP A 22 24.68 -7.87 15.26
CA ASP A 22 24.53 -6.93 14.15
C ASP A 22 23.31 -6.00 14.35
N TRP A 23 22.20 -6.53 14.87
CA TRP A 23 21.03 -5.71 15.18
C TRP A 23 21.27 -4.74 16.35
N GLN A 24 22.05 -5.15 17.35
CA GLN A 24 22.38 -4.26 18.46
C GLN A 24 23.26 -3.08 18.02
N GLU A 25 24.15 -3.30 17.05
CA GLU A 25 24.94 -2.24 16.41
C GLU A 25 24.04 -1.27 15.65
N ILE A 26 23.12 -1.76 14.81
CA ILE A 26 22.14 -0.92 14.09
C ILE A 26 21.34 -0.05 15.05
N LYS A 27 20.86 -0.61 16.17
CA LYS A 27 20.12 0.15 17.19
C LYS A 27 20.98 1.23 17.85
N ASN A 28 22.27 0.97 18.04
CA ASN A 28 23.18 1.96 18.65
C ASN A 28 23.48 3.10 17.66
N GLU A 29 23.73 2.78 16.39
CA GLU A 29 23.94 3.77 15.33
C GLU A 29 22.70 4.66 15.11
N ALA A 30 21.50 4.08 15.20
CA ALA A 30 20.23 4.77 14.99
C ALA A 30 19.93 5.89 16.02
N LYS A 31 20.50 5.81 17.23
CA LYS A 31 20.16 6.74 18.32
C LYS A 31 20.49 8.19 17.96
N GLY A 32 19.53 9.08 18.19
CA GLY A 32 19.65 10.51 17.91
C GLY A 32 19.48 10.90 16.45
N GLN A 33 19.46 9.94 15.51
CA GLN A 33 19.24 10.24 14.10
C GLN A 33 17.82 10.79 13.86
N THR A 34 17.69 11.57 12.79
CA THR A 34 16.39 12.03 12.28
C THR A 34 16.07 11.25 11.01
N VAL A 35 14.88 10.65 10.96
CA VAL A 35 14.38 9.90 9.79
C VAL A 35 13.30 10.72 9.12
N TRP A 36 13.50 11.09 7.86
CA TRP A 36 12.48 11.72 7.02
C TRP A 36 11.64 10.67 6.32
N PHE A 37 10.54 10.29 6.96
CA PHE A 37 9.60 9.29 6.43
C PHE A 37 8.56 9.97 5.54
N ASN A 38 8.64 9.70 4.25
CA ASN A 38 7.74 10.20 3.23
C ASN A 38 6.59 9.20 3.05
N ALA A 39 5.36 9.62 3.31
CA ALA A 39 4.19 8.75 3.34
C ALA A 39 2.96 9.45 2.77
N TRP A 40 2.07 8.70 2.11
CA TRP A 40 0.79 9.24 1.64
C TRP A 40 -0.02 9.81 2.81
N GLY A 41 -0.44 11.06 2.67
CA GLY A 41 -1.05 11.85 3.74
C GLY A 41 -2.54 12.13 3.58
N GLY A 42 -3.20 11.52 2.58
CA GLY A 42 -4.58 11.85 2.20
C GLY A 42 -5.66 11.40 3.19
N ASP A 43 -5.30 10.67 4.25
CA ASP A 43 -6.21 10.27 5.32
C ASP A 43 -5.71 10.71 6.71
N THR A 44 -6.59 11.35 7.49
CA THR A 44 -6.28 11.77 8.86
C THR A 44 -6.03 10.59 9.81
N ALA A 45 -6.65 9.43 9.57
CA ALA A 45 -6.46 8.21 10.36
C ALA A 45 -5.02 7.69 10.23
N ILE A 46 -4.52 7.61 9.00
CA ILE A 46 -3.12 7.29 8.68
C ILE A 46 -2.18 8.27 9.38
N ASN A 47 -2.46 9.55 9.23
CA ASN A 47 -1.62 10.61 9.79
C ASN A 47 -1.52 10.51 11.32
N ARG A 48 -2.62 10.23 12.02
CA ARG A 48 -2.62 10.02 13.48
C ARG A 48 -1.84 8.76 13.87
N TYR A 49 -1.97 7.68 13.11
CA TYR A 49 -1.18 6.47 13.34
C TYR A 49 0.32 6.74 13.21
N LEU A 50 0.74 7.44 12.14
CA LEU A 50 2.15 7.80 11.93
C LEU A 50 2.69 8.81 12.95
N ASP A 51 1.86 9.73 13.43
CA ASP A 51 2.22 10.61 14.55
C ASP A 51 2.43 9.80 15.84
N TRP A 52 1.59 8.79 16.10
CA TRP A 52 1.80 7.86 17.21
C TRP A 52 3.11 7.08 17.05
N VAL A 53 3.39 6.51 15.87
CA VAL A 53 4.68 5.85 15.58
C VAL A 53 5.85 6.80 15.86
N SER A 54 5.72 8.08 15.50
CA SER A 54 6.76 9.07 15.77
C SER A 54 7.00 9.28 17.27
N GLY A 55 5.95 9.24 18.08
CA GLY A 55 6.03 9.26 19.55
C GLY A 55 6.73 8.02 20.12
N GLU A 56 6.41 6.84 19.60
CA GLU A 56 7.04 5.57 19.99
C GLU A 56 8.53 5.56 19.66
N MET A 57 8.91 6.02 18.45
CA MET A 57 10.30 6.14 18.02
C MET A 57 11.10 7.07 18.91
N LYS A 58 10.49 8.19 19.32
CA LYS A 58 11.14 9.14 20.21
C LYS A 58 11.33 8.56 21.61
N THR A 59 10.31 7.92 22.15
CA THR A 59 10.26 7.44 23.54
C THR A 59 11.11 6.20 23.77
N HIS A 60 11.02 5.22 22.88
CA HIS A 60 11.61 3.90 23.09
C HIS A 60 12.92 3.67 22.34
N TYR A 61 13.18 4.45 21.28
CA TYR A 61 14.34 4.23 20.39
C TYR A 61 15.27 5.44 20.28
N ALA A 62 14.92 6.58 20.88
CA ALA A 62 15.65 7.85 20.77
C ALA A 62 15.85 8.31 19.31
N ILE A 63 14.92 7.97 18.41
CA ILE A 63 14.91 8.37 17.00
C ILE A 63 13.93 9.52 16.80
N ASN A 64 14.32 10.53 16.01
CA ASN A 64 13.42 11.62 15.63
C ASN A 64 12.75 11.29 14.29
N LEU A 65 11.58 10.67 14.32
CA LEU A 65 10.81 10.41 13.09
C LEU A 65 10.06 11.68 12.66
N LYS A 66 10.28 12.12 11.41
CA LYS A 66 9.60 13.26 10.79
C LYS A 66 8.80 12.77 9.60
N ILE A 67 7.47 12.88 9.71
CA ILE A 67 6.55 12.48 8.64
C ILE A 67 6.41 13.61 7.62
N VAL A 68 6.80 13.34 6.38
CA VAL A 68 6.54 14.18 5.21
C VAL A 68 5.30 13.62 4.52
N ARG A 69 4.18 14.34 4.65
CA ARG A 69 2.88 13.93 4.10
C ARG A 69 2.81 14.28 2.62
N LEU A 70 2.71 13.26 1.78
CA LEU A 70 2.64 13.39 0.33
C LEU A 70 1.18 13.41 -0.15
N ALA A 71 0.93 14.17 -1.22
CA ALA A 71 -0.27 13.98 -2.01
C ALA A 71 -0.15 12.69 -2.86
N ASP A 72 1.04 12.45 -3.41
CA ASP A 72 1.37 11.30 -4.25
C ASP A 72 2.83 10.85 -3.98
N ALA A 73 3.07 9.54 -3.96
CA ALA A 73 4.42 8.97 -3.82
C ALA A 73 5.35 9.37 -4.97
N ALA A 74 4.81 9.65 -6.16
CA ALA A 74 5.56 10.11 -7.33
C ALA A 74 6.38 11.38 -7.06
N ASP A 75 5.91 12.27 -6.16
CA ASP A 75 6.65 13.47 -5.76
C ASP A 75 7.98 13.14 -5.08
N ALA A 76 7.98 12.10 -4.22
CA ALA A 76 9.18 11.63 -3.55
C ALA A 76 10.11 10.87 -4.52
N VAL A 77 9.54 10.05 -5.42
CA VAL A 77 10.30 9.35 -6.47
C VAL A 77 11.07 10.34 -7.34
N LYS A 78 10.38 11.38 -7.85
CA LYS A 78 11.00 12.42 -8.66
C LYS A 78 12.10 13.15 -7.92
N ARG A 79 11.92 13.42 -6.62
CA ARG A 79 12.96 14.05 -5.79
C ARG A 79 14.19 13.15 -5.64
N ILE A 80 14.02 11.86 -5.34
CA ILE A 80 15.12 10.89 -5.23
C ILE A 80 15.89 10.80 -6.55
N GLN A 81 15.19 10.69 -7.69
CA GLN A 81 15.82 10.68 -9.02
C GLN A 81 16.61 11.97 -9.30
N THR A 82 16.05 13.13 -8.95
CA THR A 82 16.71 14.43 -9.15
C THR A 82 17.98 14.54 -8.30
N GLU A 83 17.94 14.09 -7.05
CA GLU A 83 19.11 14.06 -6.17
C GLU A 83 20.21 13.13 -6.72
N ALA A 84 19.83 11.94 -7.18
CA ALA A 84 20.76 10.99 -7.78
C ALA A 84 21.38 11.52 -9.09
N ALA A 85 20.58 12.12 -9.96
CA ALA A 85 21.04 12.75 -11.19
C ALA A 85 22.00 13.94 -10.94
N ALA A 86 21.81 14.65 -9.81
CA ALA A 86 22.73 15.68 -9.34
C ALA A 86 23.99 15.12 -8.67
N GLY A 87 24.20 13.80 -8.66
CA GLY A 87 25.37 13.13 -8.08
C GLY A 87 25.31 12.94 -6.56
N ARG A 88 24.16 13.18 -5.91
CA ARG A 88 24.01 13.03 -4.46
C ARG A 88 23.88 11.55 -4.07
N LYS A 89 25.02 10.93 -3.77
CA LYS A 89 25.11 9.51 -3.36
C LYS A 89 24.82 9.24 -1.88
N THR A 90 24.88 10.27 -1.02
CA THR A 90 24.59 10.20 0.42
C THR A 90 23.92 11.50 0.86
N GLY A 91 23.27 11.51 2.02
CA GLY A 91 22.60 12.71 2.54
C GLY A 91 21.34 13.09 1.74
N GLY A 92 20.64 12.09 1.20
CA GLY A 92 19.35 12.25 0.52
C GLY A 92 18.28 12.85 1.44
N SER A 93 17.28 13.50 0.85
CA SER A 93 16.18 14.11 1.63
C SER A 93 15.09 13.13 2.08
N VAL A 94 15.21 11.86 1.70
CA VAL A 94 14.25 10.80 2.01
C VAL A 94 15.01 9.63 2.63
N ASP A 95 14.64 9.26 3.86
CA ASP A 95 15.25 8.14 4.58
C ASP A 95 14.38 6.88 4.55
N LEU A 96 13.06 7.08 4.55
CA LEU A 96 12.06 6.02 4.45
C LEU A 96 10.94 6.51 3.54
N LEU A 97 10.42 5.65 2.68
CA LEU A 97 9.34 5.99 1.75
C LEU A 97 8.28 4.89 1.79
N TRP A 98 7.01 5.27 2.02
CA TRP A 98 5.88 4.41 1.70
C TRP A 98 5.75 4.35 0.19
N VAL A 99 5.90 3.16 -0.38
CA VAL A 99 5.91 2.92 -1.82
C VAL A 99 5.18 1.63 -2.16
N ASN A 100 4.70 1.56 -3.39
CA ASN A 100 4.15 0.37 -4.02
C ASN A 100 4.06 0.57 -5.55
N GLY A 101 3.92 -0.53 -6.28
CA GLY A 101 3.62 -0.57 -7.71
C GLY A 101 4.65 0.16 -8.59
N GLU A 102 4.17 1.02 -9.49
CA GLU A 102 5.00 1.73 -10.46
C GLU A 102 6.13 2.56 -9.82
N ASN A 103 5.89 3.11 -8.62
CA ASN A 103 6.86 3.92 -7.90
C ASN A 103 8.04 3.08 -7.40
N PHE A 104 7.76 1.86 -6.91
CA PHE A 104 8.80 0.92 -6.51
C PHE A 104 9.60 0.46 -7.73
N ARG A 105 8.90 0.01 -8.78
CA ARG A 105 9.53 -0.42 -10.04
C ARG A 105 10.47 0.65 -10.59
N THR A 106 10.01 1.90 -10.65
CA THR A 106 10.79 3.04 -11.15
C THR A 106 12.08 3.26 -10.36
N LEU A 107 12.00 3.24 -9.01
CA LEU A 107 13.19 3.40 -8.17
C LEU A 107 14.13 2.20 -8.27
N LYS A 108 13.57 1.00 -8.38
CA LYS A 108 14.32 -0.25 -8.47
C LYS A 108 15.08 -0.38 -9.79
N GLU A 109 14.43 -0.17 -10.93
CA GLU A 109 15.08 -0.22 -12.26
C GLU A 109 16.21 0.82 -12.38
N ALA A 110 16.07 1.96 -11.68
CA ALA A 110 17.09 3.00 -11.61
C ALA A 110 18.21 2.71 -10.58
N ASN A 111 18.18 1.58 -9.87
CA ASN A 111 19.12 1.22 -8.78
C ASN A 111 19.19 2.28 -7.67
N LEU A 112 18.04 2.88 -7.32
CA LEU A 112 17.94 3.95 -6.32
C LEU A 112 17.49 3.48 -4.94
N LEU A 113 17.42 2.17 -4.69
CA LEU A 113 16.98 1.57 -3.44
C LEU A 113 18.09 0.73 -2.81
N GLN A 114 18.13 0.70 -1.47
CA GLN A 114 18.87 -0.34 -0.76
C GLN A 114 18.15 -1.69 -0.91
N THR A 115 18.90 -2.78 -1.07
CA THR A 115 18.36 -4.14 -1.24
C THR A 115 18.86 -5.08 -0.14
N GLY A 116 18.23 -6.24 0.02
CA GLY A 116 18.68 -7.29 0.95
C GLY A 116 18.59 -6.94 2.44
N TRP A 117 17.89 -5.87 2.82
CA TRP A 117 17.79 -5.43 4.22
C TRP A 117 16.47 -5.82 4.87
N ALA A 118 15.38 -5.89 4.11
CA ALA A 118 14.03 -6.05 4.68
C ALA A 118 13.85 -7.38 5.42
N GLU A 119 14.33 -8.49 4.84
CA GLU A 119 14.21 -9.82 5.46
C GLU A 119 15.20 -10.03 6.62
N THR A 120 16.15 -9.11 6.83
CA THR A 120 17.09 -9.15 7.96
C THR A 120 16.53 -8.51 9.24
N LEU A 121 15.39 -7.82 9.14
CA LEU A 121 14.77 -7.18 10.28
C LEU A 121 14.30 -8.24 11.29
N PRO A 122 14.56 -8.09 12.60
CA PRO A 122 14.13 -9.08 13.60
C PRO A 122 12.64 -9.42 13.57
N ASN A 123 11.78 -8.43 13.33
CA ASN A 123 10.33 -8.63 13.27
C ASN A 123 9.85 -9.24 11.95
N TRP A 124 10.72 -9.44 10.95
CA TRP A 124 10.42 -10.25 9.76
C TRP A 124 9.94 -11.66 10.14
N ARG A 125 10.39 -12.18 11.29
CA ARG A 125 9.93 -13.47 11.84
C ARG A 125 8.41 -13.57 11.98
N TYR A 126 7.70 -12.45 12.13
CA TYR A 126 6.25 -12.41 12.30
C TYR A 126 5.49 -12.29 10.98
N VAL A 127 6.16 -11.93 9.88
CA VAL A 127 5.52 -11.69 8.59
C VAL A 127 4.84 -12.98 8.09
N ASP A 128 3.61 -12.84 7.58
CA ASP A 128 2.93 -13.89 6.86
C ASP A 128 3.49 -13.97 5.43
N THR A 129 4.27 -15.01 5.17
CA THR A 129 4.88 -15.23 3.85
C THR A 129 3.95 -15.90 2.86
N GLN A 130 2.70 -16.20 3.24
CA GLN A 130 1.64 -16.61 2.30
C GLN A 130 1.04 -15.41 1.57
N LEU A 131 1.15 -14.21 2.15
CA LEU A 131 0.87 -12.95 1.46
C LEU A 131 1.97 -12.64 0.42
N PRO A 132 1.69 -11.80 -0.60
CA PRO A 132 2.68 -11.43 -1.62
C PRO A 132 3.73 -10.43 -1.09
N VAL A 133 4.41 -10.75 0.01
CA VAL A 133 5.38 -9.86 0.68
C VAL A 133 6.76 -9.84 0.02
N ARG A 134 6.96 -10.66 -1.02
CA ARG A 134 8.20 -10.76 -1.82
C ARG A 134 8.03 -10.28 -3.25
N GLU A 135 6.87 -9.75 -3.58
CA GLU A 135 6.54 -9.24 -4.90
C GLU A 135 5.69 -7.98 -4.76
N ASP A 136 5.99 -6.94 -5.52
CA ASP A 136 5.19 -5.74 -5.61
C ASP A 136 4.82 -5.50 -7.07
N PHE A 137 3.54 -5.67 -7.42
CA PHE A 137 3.00 -5.55 -8.78
C PHE A 137 3.81 -6.36 -9.81
N SER A 138 4.02 -7.66 -9.56
CA SER A 138 4.82 -8.57 -10.40
C SER A 138 6.32 -8.28 -10.44
N VAL A 139 6.82 -7.31 -9.65
CA VAL A 139 8.25 -7.05 -9.50
C VAL A 139 8.74 -7.71 -8.21
N PRO A 140 9.67 -8.69 -8.24
CA PRO A 140 10.21 -9.28 -7.03
C PRO A 140 10.83 -8.21 -6.14
N THR A 141 10.58 -8.19 -4.83
CA THR A 141 11.11 -7.12 -3.95
C THR A 141 12.63 -7.23 -3.78
N GLN A 142 13.15 -8.46 -3.69
CA GLN A 142 14.57 -8.77 -3.42
C GLN A 142 15.11 -8.06 -2.16
N GLY A 143 14.25 -7.94 -1.15
CA GLY A 143 14.59 -7.32 0.13
C GLY A 143 14.79 -5.80 0.06
N ALA A 144 14.33 -5.15 -1.01
CA ALA A 144 14.34 -3.68 -1.14
C ALA A 144 13.20 -3.00 -0.38
N GLU A 145 12.20 -3.77 0.03
CA GLU A 145 10.94 -3.32 0.59
C GLU A 145 10.55 -4.18 1.78
N SER A 146 10.16 -3.53 2.87
CA SER A 146 9.58 -4.20 4.04
C SER A 146 8.06 -4.05 4.00
N PRO A 147 7.28 -5.15 4.08
CA PRO A 147 5.83 -5.08 4.02
C PRO A 147 5.31 -4.33 5.25
N TRP A 148 4.28 -3.53 5.05
CA TRP A 148 3.73 -2.70 6.10
C TRP A 148 2.24 -2.93 6.33
N GLY A 149 1.44 -3.12 5.28
CA GLY A 149 0.00 -3.38 5.42
C GLY A 149 -0.60 -4.08 4.22
N GLY A 150 -1.69 -4.81 4.44
CA GLY A 150 -2.50 -5.38 3.38
C GLY A 150 -3.46 -4.33 2.82
N ALA A 151 -3.76 -4.41 1.54
CA ALA A 151 -4.51 -3.41 0.80
C ALA A 151 -5.40 -4.10 -0.23
N GLN A 152 -6.65 -3.65 -0.38
CA GLN A 152 -7.56 -4.24 -1.35
C GLN A 152 -8.59 -3.20 -1.81
N LEU A 153 -8.73 -3.10 -3.13
CA LEU A 153 -9.73 -2.26 -3.76
C LEU A 153 -11.11 -2.66 -3.25
N THR A 154 -11.85 -1.70 -2.73
CA THR A 154 -13.12 -1.94 -2.05
C THR A 154 -14.08 -0.81 -2.39
N PHE A 155 -15.30 -1.16 -2.77
CA PHE A 155 -16.37 -0.17 -2.89
C PHE A 155 -17.01 0.10 -1.55
N ILE A 156 -17.52 1.30 -1.37
CA ILE A 156 -18.33 1.68 -0.21
C ILE A 156 -19.68 2.17 -0.71
N ALA A 157 -20.75 1.68 -0.10
CA ALA A 157 -22.11 2.16 -0.34
C ALA A 157 -22.83 2.37 0.99
N ARG A 158 -24.05 2.89 0.93
CA ARG A 158 -24.95 3.03 2.07
C ARG A 158 -26.13 2.07 1.92
N ARG A 159 -26.39 1.19 2.91
CA ARG A 159 -27.43 0.15 2.81
C ARG A 159 -28.85 0.69 2.62
N ASP A 160 -29.14 1.87 3.18
CA ASP A 160 -30.43 2.56 3.07
C ASP A 160 -30.69 3.14 1.67
N VAL A 161 -29.64 3.36 0.89
CA VAL A 161 -29.73 3.92 -0.49
C VAL A 161 -29.49 2.85 -1.54
N THR A 162 -28.52 1.96 -1.29
CA THR A 162 -28.05 0.92 -2.20
C THR A 162 -28.09 -0.43 -1.48
N PRO A 163 -29.28 -1.05 -1.32
CA PRO A 163 -29.42 -2.35 -0.65
C PRO A 163 -28.85 -3.50 -1.49
N GLN A 164 -28.87 -3.38 -2.81
CA GLN A 164 -28.30 -4.34 -3.76
C GLN A 164 -27.17 -3.64 -4.55
N PRO A 165 -25.90 -3.77 -4.11
CA PRO A 165 -24.78 -3.15 -4.80
C PRO A 165 -24.41 -3.94 -6.07
N PRO A 166 -23.79 -3.30 -7.08
CA PRO A 166 -23.28 -4.01 -8.25
C PRO A 166 -22.08 -4.89 -7.87
N GLN A 167 -22.07 -6.16 -8.28
CA GLN A 167 -20.99 -7.10 -7.90
C GLN A 167 -20.25 -7.71 -9.10
N THR A 168 -20.40 -7.11 -10.28
CA THR A 168 -19.60 -7.40 -11.49
C THR A 168 -19.46 -6.11 -12.31
N PRO A 169 -18.52 -6.03 -13.27
CA PRO A 169 -18.44 -4.90 -14.20
C PRO A 169 -19.76 -4.64 -14.93
N GLN A 170 -20.40 -5.69 -15.47
CA GLN A 170 -21.68 -5.53 -16.17
C GLN A 170 -22.79 -5.03 -15.23
N ALA A 171 -22.85 -5.54 -14.00
CA ALA A 171 -23.79 -5.04 -13.01
C ALA A 171 -23.51 -3.57 -12.63
N LEU A 172 -22.24 -3.15 -12.59
CA LEU A 172 -21.85 -1.77 -12.35
C LEU A 172 -22.30 -0.83 -13.47
N LEU A 173 -22.15 -1.26 -14.74
CA LEU A 173 -22.67 -0.52 -15.89
C LEU A 173 -24.19 -0.36 -15.84
N GLU A 174 -24.93 -1.45 -15.60
CA GLU A 174 -26.39 -1.38 -15.48
C GLU A 174 -26.84 -0.54 -14.27
N PHE A 175 -26.09 -0.62 -13.16
CA PHE A 175 -26.33 0.22 -12.00
C PHE A 175 -26.12 1.71 -12.30
N ALA A 176 -25.09 2.08 -13.06
CA ALA A 176 -24.86 3.46 -13.50
C ALA A 176 -25.96 3.95 -14.44
N LYS A 177 -26.42 3.11 -15.39
CA LYS A 177 -27.56 3.43 -16.28
C LYS A 177 -28.84 3.70 -15.51
N ALA A 178 -29.12 2.90 -14.47
CA ALA A 178 -30.29 3.06 -13.62
C ALA A 178 -30.18 4.26 -12.65
N ASN A 179 -28.96 4.74 -12.39
CA ASN A 179 -28.70 5.83 -11.44
C ASN A 179 -27.71 6.86 -12.04
N PRO A 180 -28.06 7.52 -13.16
CA PRO A 180 -27.14 8.36 -13.90
C PRO A 180 -26.61 9.50 -13.03
N GLY A 181 -25.31 9.77 -13.13
CA GLY A 181 -24.66 10.85 -12.40
C GLY A 181 -24.25 10.52 -10.97
N THR A 182 -24.50 9.29 -10.47
CA THR A 182 -24.28 8.92 -9.05
C THR A 182 -23.13 7.94 -8.83
N VAL A 183 -22.45 7.54 -9.89
CA VAL A 183 -21.30 6.63 -9.88
C VAL A 183 -20.13 7.32 -10.56
N THR A 184 -18.92 7.13 -10.04
CA THR A 184 -17.66 7.61 -10.66
C THR A 184 -16.50 6.89 -9.99
N TYR A 185 -15.27 7.26 -10.33
CA TYR A 185 -14.03 6.79 -9.72
C TYR A 185 -13.02 7.94 -9.61
N PRO A 186 -11.97 7.85 -8.77
CA PRO A 186 -10.97 8.90 -8.65
C PRO A 186 -10.24 9.12 -9.97
N ARG A 187 -9.88 10.36 -10.27
CA ARG A 187 -9.20 10.73 -11.52
C ARG A 187 -7.77 10.16 -11.54
N PRO A 188 -7.37 9.32 -12.51
CA PRO A 188 -5.97 8.99 -12.73
C PRO A 188 -5.13 10.27 -12.91
N PRO A 189 -3.87 10.33 -12.42
CA PRO A 189 -3.06 9.22 -11.94
C PRO A 189 -3.28 8.82 -10.47
N ASP A 190 -4.38 9.22 -9.82
CA ASP A 190 -4.71 8.73 -8.48
C ASP A 190 -4.65 7.19 -8.43
N PHE A 191 -3.89 6.67 -7.45
CA PHE A 191 -3.63 5.24 -7.30
C PHE A 191 -4.90 4.38 -7.24
N THR A 192 -5.94 4.82 -6.51
CA THR A 192 -7.20 4.06 -6.39
C THR A 192 -7.98 4.10 -7.70
N GLY A 193 -7.93 5.23 -8.42
CA GLY A 193 -8.48 5.35 -9.77
C GLY A 193 -7.82 4.40 -10.76
N THR A 194 -6.48 4.38 -10.80
CA THR A 194 -5.70 3.48 -11.66
C THR A 194 -5.99 2.01 -11.34
N ALA A 195 -5.97 1.62 -10.06
CA ALA A 195 -6.26 0.24 -9.66
C ALA A 195 -7.70 -0.21 -9.99
N PHE A 196 -8.67 0.72 -10.00
CA PHE A 196 -10.02 0.41 -10.47
C PHE A 196 -10.06 0.14 -11.98
N LEU A 197 -9.29 0.87 -12.79
CA LEU A 197 -9.17 0.60 -14.22
C LEU A 197 -8.46 -0.74 -14.48
N GLU A 198 -7.43 -1.07 -13.69
CA GLU A 198 -6.76 -2.38 -13.73
C GLU A 198 -7.72 -3.51 -13.37
N GLN A 199 -8.52 -3.36 -12.30
CA GLN A 199 -9.56 -4.31 -11.92
C GLN A 199 -10.51 -4.58 -13.08
N LEU A 200 -10.99 -3.52 -13.75
CA LEU A 200 -11.87 -3.67 -14.91
C LEU A 200 -11.16 -4.38 -16.06
N LEU A 201 -9.91 -4.01 -16.37
CA LEU A 201 -9.14 -4.65 -17.43
C LEU A 201 -8.98 -6.16 -17.19
N ILE A 202 -8.58 -6.55 -15.99
CA ILE A 202 -8.41 -7.95 -15.58
C ILE A 202 -9.71 -8.74 -15.77
N MET A 203 -10.86 -8.15 -15.42
CA MET A 203 -12.15 -8.83 -15.51
C MET A 203 -12.76 -8.84 -16.92
N LEU A 204 -12.41 -7.86 -17.77
CA LEU A 204 -13.02 -7.68 -19.09
C LEU A 204 -12.19 -8.27 -20.22
N THR A 205 -10.87 -8.38 -20.06
CA THR A 205 -10.01 -8.89 -21.13
C THR A 205 -10.24 -10.39 -21.36
N PRO A 206 -10.29 -10.86 -22.61
CA PRO A 206 -10.30 -12.30 -22.91
C PRO A 206 -8.92 -12.95 -22.73
N ASP A 207 -7.85 -12.17 -22.53
CA ASP A 207 -6.47 -12.66 -22.41
C ASP A 207 -5.81 -12.29 -21.06
N PRO A 208 -6.36 -12.70 -19.90
CA PRO A 208 -5.84 -12.28 -18.59
C PRO A 208 -4.39 -12.74 -18.34
N ALA A 209 -3.92 -13.78 -19.04
CA ALA A 209 -2.53 -14.22 -18.98
C ALA A 209 -1.56 -13.18 -19.57
N ALA A 210 -1.98 -12.39 -20.56
CA ALA A 210 -1.14 -11.36 -21.16
C ALA A 210 -0.82 -10.21 -20.19
N LEU A 211 -1.64 -10.03 -19.14
CA LEU A 211 -1.44 -9.00 -18.13
C LEU A 211 -0.34 -9.35 -17.10
N LYS A 212 0.23 -10.56 -17.17
CA LYS A 212 1.30 -11.01 -16.28
C LYS A 212 2.70 -10.80 -16.86
N GLU A 213 2.76 -10.38 -18.11
CA GLU A 213 4.01 -10.15 -18.85
C GLU A 213 4.11 -8.67 -19.22
N ALA A 214 5.30 -8.24 -19.63
CA ALA A 214 5.47 -6.90 -20.17
C ALA A 214 4.54 -6.70 -21.39
N PRO A 215 3.93 -5.51 -21.56
CA PRO A 215 3.09 -5.21 -22.70
C PRO A 215 3.81 -5.47 -24.04
N ASP A 216 3.14 -6.20 -24.94
CA ASP A 216 3.59 -6.42 -26.30
C ASP A 216 2.81 -5.51 -27.26
N ASP A 217 3.52 -4.63 -27.96
CA ASP A 217 2.94 -3.66 -28.91
C ASP A 217 2.03 -4.34 -29.95
N ALA A 218 2.35 -5.57 -30.37
CA ALA A 218 1.56 -6.30 -31.35
C ALA A 218 0.20 -6.75 -30.83
N THR A 219 0.05 -6.92 -29.51
CA THR A 219 -1.17 -7.45 -28.88
C THR A 219 -1.87 -6.46 -27.95
N PHE A 220 -1.20 -5.40 -27.52
CA PHE A 220 -1.68 -4.43 -26.53
C PHE A 220 -3.06 -3.86 -26.85
N ALA A 221 -3.27 -3.42 -28.09
CA ALA A 221 -4.55 -2.84 -28.52
C ALA A 221 -5.70 -3.85 -28.38
N ARG A 222 -5.46 -5.13 -28.73
CA ARG A 222 -6.46 -6.21 -28.63
C ARG A 222 -6.73 -6.56 -27.16
N VAL A 223 -5.69 -6.68 -26.35
CA VAL A 223 -5.78 -7.06 -24.92
C VAL A 223 -6.54 -5.99 -24.12
N THR A 224 -6.35 -4.71 -24.45
CA THR A 224 -6.97 -3.58 -23.71
C THR A 224 -8.29 -3.07 -24.31
N ALA A 225 -8.61 -3.40 -25.57
CA ALA A 225 -9.84 -2.95 -26.24
C ALA A 225 -11.14 -3.15 -25.41
N PRO A 226 -11.35 -4.28 -24.70
CA PRO A 226 -12.55 -4.47 -23.89
C PRO A 226 -12.73 -3.44 -22.77
N LEU A 227 -11.62 -2.96 -22.16
CA LEU A 227 -11.68 -1.90 -21.16
C LEU A 227 -12.21 -0.60 -21.80
N TRP A 228 -11.64 -0.19 -22.93
CA TRP A 228 -12.00 1.07 -23.59
C TRP A 228 -13.45 1.06 -24.05
N GLN A 229 -13.91 -0.03 -24.67
CA GLN A 229 -15.31 -0.20 -25.08
C GLN A 229 -16.27 -0.15 -23.88
N TYR A 230 -15.88 -0.74 -22.75
CA TYR A 230 -16.67 -0.69 -21.52
C TYR A 230 -16.73 0.73 -20.96
N LEU A 231 -15.61 1.46 -20.93
CA LEU A 231 -15.57 2.84 -20.46
C LEU A 231 -16.37 3.78 -21.35
N ASP A 232 -16.32 3.63 -22.67
CA ASP A 232 -17.15 4.38 -23.63
C ASP A 232 -18.65 4.19 -23.35
N ALA A 233 -19.06 2.98 -22.97
CA ALA A 233 -20.43 2.69 -22.58
C ALA A 233 -20.80 3.21 -21.19
N LEU A 234 -19.84 3.26 -20.25
CA LEU A 234 -20.05 3.65 -18.86
C LEU A 234 -20.07 5.16 -18.66
N HIS A 235 -19.11 5.89 -19.27
CA HIS A 235 -18.86 7.32 -19.04
C HIS A 235 -20.10 8.22 -19.18
N PRO A 236 -20.99 8.04 -20.18
CA PRO A 236 -22.20 8.87 -20.30
C PRO A 236 -23.12 8.83 -19.07
N TYR A 237 -23.02 7.79 -18.24
CA TYR A 237 -23.84 7.62 -17.04
C TYR A 237 -23.11 7.99 -15.74
N LEU A 238 -21.82 8.29 -15.79
CA LEU A 238 -21.07 8.67 -14.61
C LEU A 238 -21.44 10.06 -14.11
N TRP A 239 -21.03 10.37 -12.88
CA TRP A 239 -21.05 11.73 -12.34
C TRP A 239 -20.40 12.70 -13.33
N ARG A 240 -21.12 13.79 -13.65
CA ARG A 240 -20.71 14.77 -14.67
C ARG A 240 -20.43 14.14 -16.05
N GLU A 241 -21.14 13.07 -16.40
CA GLU A 241 -21.02 12.35 -17.68
C GLU A 241 -19.59 11.87 -17.99
N GLY A 242 -18.79 11.61 -16.95
CA GLY A 242 -17.38 11.23 -17.12
C GLY A 242 -16.50 12.35 -17.70
N LYS A 243 -16.99 13.60 -17.74
CA LYS A 243 -16.21 14.78 -18.16
C LYS A 243 -15.38 15.36 -17.03
N ASP A 244 -15.67 14.97 -15.79
CA ASP A 244 -14.90 15.32 -14.61
C ASP A 244 -14.98 14.21 -13.56
N PHE A 245 -13.95 14.11 -12.74
CA PHE A 245 -13.75 13.03 -11.78
C PHE A 245 -13.24 13.60 -10.45
N PRO A 246 -13.66 13.03 -9.31
CA PRO A 246 -13.10 13.39 -8.01
C PRO A 246 -11.56 13.26 -8.02
N PRO A 247 -10.81 14.24 -7.48
CA PRO A 247 -9.36 14.19 -7.49
C PRO A 247 -8.77 13.20 -6.47
N SER A 248 -9.59 12.60 -5.60
CA SER A 248 -9.14 11.63 -4.59
C SER A 248 -10.30 10.77 -4.03
N PRO A 249 -10.01 9.61 -3.42
CA PRO A 249 -10.96 8.82 -2.65
C PRO A 249 -11.69 9.61 -1.55
N ALA A 250 -10.96 10.48 -0.83
CA ALA A 250 -11.56 11.31 0.22
C ALA A 250 -12.65 12.26 -0.32
N ARG A 251 -12.50 12.74 -1.57
CA ARG A 251 -13.56 13.53 -2.21
C ARG A 251 -14.76 12.65 -2.57
N MET A 252 -14.56 11.40 -2.97
CA MET A 252 -15.67 10.47 -3.18
C MET A 252 -16.45 10.20 -1.89
N ASP A 253 -15.77 10.01 -0.75
CA ASP A 253 -16.42 9.83 0.54
C ASP A 253 -17.30 11.03 0.91
N ALA A 254 -16.79 12.25 0.70
CA ALA A 254 -17.57 13.46 0.93
C ALA A 254 -18.83 13.54 0.05
N LEU A 255 -18.72 13.10 -1.22
CA LEU A 255 -19.85 13.06 -2.15
C LEU A 255 -20.84 11.93 -1.81
N LEU A 256 -20.36 10.79 -1.29
CA LEU A 256 -21.20 9.70 -0.78
C LEU A 256 -21.97 10.15 0.47
N LYS A 257 -21.29 10.82 1.41
CA LYS A 257 -21.90 11.42 2.60
C LYS A 257 -23.02 12.40 2.22
N ALA A 258 -22.74 13.26 1.25
CA ALA A 258 -23.71 14.24 0.73
C ALA A 258 -24.83 13.62 -0.10
N GLY A 259 -24.78 12.31 -0.39
CA GLY A 259 -25.76 11.62 -1.25
C GLY A 259 -25.66 11.97 -2.73
N THR A 260 -24.62 12.68 -3.16
CA THR A 260 -24.34 12.95 -4.57
C THR A 260 -23.89 11.69 -5.30
N LEU A 261 -23.04 10.89 -4.65
CA LEU A 261 -22.65 9.58 -5.14
C LEU A 261 -23.36 8.48 -4.35
N ARG A 262 -23.66 7.37 -5.03
CA ARG A 262 -24.16 6.13 -4.42
C ARG A 262 -23.03 5.18 -4.02
N LEU A 263 -21.87 5.34 -4.64
CA LEU A 263 -20.68 4.52 -4.43
C LEU A 263 -19.46 5.41 -4.14
N SER A 264 -18.63 5.01 -3.19
CA SER A 264 -17.24 5.48 -3.02
C SER A 264 -16.28 4.31 -3.27
N LEU A 265 -14.99 4.61 -3.35
CA LEU A 265 -13.91 3.65 -3.57
C LEU A 265 -12.78 3.90 -2.57
N THR A 266 -12.17 2.82 -2.10
CA THR A 266 -11.02 2.84 -1.20
C THR A 266 -10.11 1.67 -1.51
N PHE A 267 -8.90 1.69 -0.99
CA PHE A 267 -7.97 0.55 -1.01
C PHE A 267 -7.81 -0.11 0.37
N ASN A 268 -8.64 0.28 1.34
CA ASN A 268 -8.69 -0.29 2.68
C ASN A 268 -10.08 -0.95 2.93
N PRO A 269 -10.16 -2.28 3.09
CA PRO A 269 -11.42 -2.97 3.37
C PRO A 269 -12.18 -2.46 4.59
N ALA A 270 -11.47 -2.01 5.64
CA ALA A 270 -12.07 -1.51 6.87
C ALA A 270 -12.43 -0.02 6.82
N HIS A 271 -12.18 0.69 5.70
CA HIS A 271 -12.40 2.13 5.58
C HIS A 271 -13.82 2.56 5.94
N ALA A 272 -14.83 1.80 5.51
CA ALA A 272 -16.23 2.10 5.87
C ALA A 272 -16.43 2.09 7.40
N GLN A 273 -15.89 1.08 8.09
CA GLN A 273 -15.95 1.00 9.56
C GLN A 273 -15.18 2.13 10.21
N GLN A 274 -13.98 2.45 9.69
CA GLN A 274 -13.16 3.56 10.16
C GLN A 274 -13.92 4.89 10.05
N LYS A 275 -14.53 5.17 8.90
CA LYS A 275 -15.27 6.42 8.67
C LYS A 275 -16.59 6.48 9.45
N ILE A 276 -17.21 5.34 9.77
CA ILE A 276 -18.34 5.29 10.71
C ILE A 276 -17.86 5.66 12.11
N ALA A 277 -16.75 5.08 12.57
CA ALA A 277 -16.19 5.35 13.89
C ALA A 277 -15.79 6.83 14.07
N SER A 278 -15.31 7.50 13.01
CA SER A 278 -15.00 8.94 13.05
C SER A 278 -16.22 9.85 12.81
N GLY A 279 -17.39 9.32 12.44
CA GLY A 279 -18.57 10.12 12.07
C GLY A 279 -18.49 10.77 10.68
N ASP A 280 -17.49 10.39 9.88
CA ASP A 280 -17.30 10.90 8.53
C ASP A 280 -18.31 10.31 7.55
N LEU A 281 -18.67 9.04 7.71
CA LEU A 281 -19.72 8.37 6.92
C LEU A 281 -20.91 7.93 7.81
N PRO A 282 -22.14 7.87 7.26
CA PRO A 282 -23.31 7.40 8.00
C PRO A 282 -23.16 5.96 8.48
N ALA A 283 -23.82 5.60 9.60
CA ALA A 283 -23.80 4.24 10.17
C ALA A 283 -24.33 3.15 9.22
N SER A 284 -25.09 3.51 8.19
CA SER A 284 -25.56 2.58 7.15
C SER A 284 -24.49 2.24 6.10
N SER A 285 -23.30 2.83 6.19
CA SER A 285 -22.22 2.60 5.22
C SER A 285 -21.64 1.20 5.35
N TYR A 286 -21.26 0.60 4.24
CA TYR A 286 -20.71 -0.75 4.21
C TYR A 286 -19.78 -0.93 3.01
N SER A 287 -18.78 -1.79 3.20
CA SER A 287 -17.85 -2.23 2.18
C SER A 287 -18.43 -3.38 1.34
N PHE A 288 -18.14 -3.42 0.05
CA PHE A 288 -18.40 -4.56 -0.82
C PHE A 288 -17.38 -4.62 -1.98
N GLY A 289 -17.40 -5.74 -2.72
CA GLY A 289 -16.57 -5.94 -3.90
C GLY A 289 -17.29 -6.77 -4.97
N PHE A 290 -16.59 -7.02 -6.07
CA PHE A 290 -17.03 -7.96 -7.09
C PHE A 290 -16.97 -9.41 -6.58
N ARG A 291 -17.83 -10.28 -7.12
CA ARG A 291 -17.95 -11.68 -6.65
C ARG A 291 -16.72 -12.51 -6.96
N GLU A 292 -16.09 -12.24 -8.09
CA GLU A 292 -14.89 -12.91 -8.59
C GLU A 292 -13.61 -12.43 -7.87
N GLY A 293 -13.75 -11.45 -6.98
CA GLY A 293 -12.65 -10.89 -6.19
C GLY A 293 -12.30 -9.46 -6.59
N MET A 294 -11.60 -8.81 -5.67
CA MET A 294 -11.05 -7.47 -5.86
C MET A 294 -9.52 -7.55 -5.78
N ILE A 295 -8.85 -6.77 -6.64
CA ILE A 295 -7.41 -6.63 -6.65
C ILE A 295 -6.95 -6.16 -5.27
N GLY A 296 -5.97 -6.87 -4.75
CA GLY A 296 -5.34 -6.56 -3.49
C GLY A 296 -3.84 -6.73 -3.60
N ASN A 297 -3.13 -6.09 -2.70
CA ASN A 297 -1.69 -6.19 -2.59
C ASN A 297 -1.27 -6.00 -1.13
N VAL A 298 0.03 -6.11 -0.88
CA VAL A 298 0.68 -5.53 0.28
C VAL A 298 1.28 -4.19 -0.14
N HIS A 299 1.34 -3.24 0.78
CA HIS A 299 2.10 -2.00 0.61
C HIS A 299 3.31 -1.99 1.52
N PHE A 300 4.34 -1.24 1.12
CA PHE A 300 5.68 -1.40 1.66
C PHE A 300 6.30 -0.09 2.13
N VAL A 301 7.36 -0.21 2.92
CA VAL A 301 8.33 0.87 3.11
C VAL A 301 9.67 0.49 2.49
N THR A 302 10.29 1.44 1.79
CA THR A 302 11.63 1.30 1.19
C THR A 302 12.61 2.34 1.72
N ILE A 303 13.91 2.06 1.57
CA ILE A 303 15.01 2.95 1.96
C ILE A 303 15.78 3.34 0.69
N PRO A 304 15.80 4.63 0.31
CA PRO A 304 16.60 5.10 -0.82
C PRO A 304 18.10 4.80 -0.65
N ALA A 305 18.79 4.54 -1.75
CA ALA A 305 20.22 4.22 -1.75
C ALA A 305 21.07 5.34 -1.14
N ASN A 306 20.63 6.60 -1.27
CA ASN A 306 21.32 7.77 -0.74
C ASN A 306 20.80 8.25 0.64
N ALA A 307 19.95 7.47 1.32
CA ALA A 307 19.36 7.83 2.62
C ALA A 307 20.43 8.29 3.63
N ASN A 308 20.10 9.34 4.40
CA ASN A 308 20.99 9.92 5.40
C ASN A 308 20.98 9.12 6.72
N ALA A 309 19.84 8.56 7.10
CA ALA A 309 19.61 7.87 8.37
C ALA A 309 19.18 6.40 8.17
N SER A 310 19.97 5.63 7.41
CA SER A 310 19.63 4.24 7.04
C SER A 310 19.45 3.32 8.27
N ALA A 311 20.32 3.40 9.28
CA ALA A 311 20.19 2.59 10.50
C ALA A 311 18.88 2.88 11.23
N ALA A 312 18.55 4.16 11.45
CA ALA A 312 17.28 4.52 12.08
C ALA A 312 16.06 4.19 11.20
N ALA A 313 16.15 4.32 9.87
CA ALA A 313 15.08 3.90 8.96
C ALA A 313 14.77 2.38 9.07
N LYS A 314 15.80 1.54 9.22
CA LYS A 314 15.64 0.09 9.49
C LYS A 314 14.97 -0.18 10.83
N VAL A 315 15.30 0.59 11.88
CA VAL A 315 14.63 0.48 13.20
C VAL A 315 13.15 0.86 13.10
N VAL A 316 12.82 1.93 12.37
CA VAL A 316 11.43 2.33 12.11
C VAL A 316 10.68 1.22 11.35
N ALA A 317 11.24 0.72 10.25
CA ALA A 317 10.63 -0.37 9.48
C ALA A 317 10.43 -1.65 10.33
N ASN A 318 11.41 -2.00 11.16
CA ASN A 318 11.27 -3.11 12.10
C ASN A 318 10.14 -2.88 13.12
N PHE A 319 10.01 -1.66 13.66
CA PHE A 319 8.92 -1.33 14.58
C PHE A 319 7.55 -1.42 13.91
N LEU A 320 7.42 -0.98 12.66
CA LEU A 320 6.18 -1.11 11.88
C LEU A 320 5.74 -2.57 11.72
N LEU A 321 6.67 -3.53 11.77
CA LEU A 321 6.40 -4.97 11.77
C LEU A 321 6.15 -5.58 13.17
N SER A 322 6.17 -4.79 14.24
CA SER A 322 5.90 -5.32 15.58
C SER A 322 4.42 -5.70 15.74
N PRO A 323 4.10 -6.75 16.53
CA PRO A 323 2.72 -7.13 16.83
C PRO A 323 1.88 -5.96 17.35
N ASP A 324 2.40 -5.16 18.29
CA ASP A 324 1.67 -4.02 18.86
C ASP A 324 1.35 -2.94 17.82
N ALA A 325 2.31 -2.61 16.93
CA ALA A 325 2.09 -1.65 15.86
C ALA A 325 1.05 -2.16 14.86
N GLN A 326 1.12 -3.43 14.47
CA GLN A 326 0.21 -4.05 13.51
C GLN A 326 -1.20 -4.23 14.08
N LEU A 327 -1.34 -4.63 15.34
CA LEU A 327 -2.63 -4.71 16.03
C LEU A 327 -3.29 -3.33 16.14
N ARG A 328 -2.52 -2.30 16.54
CA ARG A 328 -3.03 -0.93 16.61
C ARG A 328 -3.44 -0.40 15.23
N LYS A 329 -2.67 -0.72 14.19
CA LYS A 329 -2.96 -0.32 12.81
C LYS A 329 -4.24 -0.97 12.28
N ALA A 330 -4.45 -2.25 12.59
CA ALA A 330 -5.60 -3.03 12.14
C ALA A 330 -6.92 -2.67 12.83
N ASP A 331 -6.88 -1.95 13.97
CA ASP A 331 -8.08 -1.44 14.63
C ASP A 331 -8.76 -0.35 13.76
N PRO A 332 -10.01 -0.55 13.31
CA PRO A 332 -10.75 0.42 12.50
C PRO A 332 -10.97 1.77 13.22
N VAL A 333 -10.96 1.82 14.55
CA VAL A 333 -11.06 3.09 15.30
C VAL A 333 -9.79 3.92 15.14
N VAL A 334 -8.64 3.28 14.87
CA VAL A 334 -7.36 3.93 14.61
C VAL A 334 -7.16 4.20 13.12
N TRP A 335 -7.10 3.14 12.31
CA TRP A 335 -6.93 3.19 10.85
C TRP A 335 -7.67 2.04 10.16
N GLY A 336 -7.54 0.81 10.66
CA GLY A 336 -8.17 -0.37 10.08
C GLY A 336 -7.40 -0.99 8.91
N ASP A 337 -6.12 -0.66 8.76
CA ASP A 337 -5.29 -1.19 7.68
C ASP A 337 -4.81 -2.62 8.00
N PRO A 338 -5.18 -3.63 7.19
CA PRO A 338 -4.91 -5.03 7.47
C PRO A 338 -3.46 -5.34 7.84
N SER A 339 -3.30 -6.27 8.79
CA SER A 339 -1.97 -6.74 9.22
C SER A 339 -1.28 -7.57 8.13
N VAL A 340 0.05 -7.46 8.08
CA VAL A 340 0.92 -8.34 7.27
C VAL A 340 1.55 -9.47 8.10
N LEU A 341 1.17 -9.59 9.37
CA LEU A 341 1.70 -10.61 10.27
C LEU A 341 0.84 -11.87 10.28
N ASP A 342 1.50 -13.01 10.45
CA ASP A 342 0.84 -14.29 10.66
C ASP A 342 0.26 -14.34 12.08
N PRO A 343 -1.07 -14.44 12.24
CA PRO A 343 -1.70 -14.42 13.56
C PRO A 343 -1.25 -15.59 14.45
N GLN A 344 -0.75 -16.69 13.88
CA GLN A 344 -0.22 -17.82 14.63
C GLN A 344 1.19 -17.56 15.19
N LYS A 345 1.93 -16.61 14.60
CA LYS A 345 3.27 -16.21 15.07
C LYS A 345 3.24 -15.06 16.07
N THR A 346 2.11 -14.38 16.20
CA THR A 346 1.91 -13.21 17.07
C THR A 346 1.09 -13.51 18.33
N ALA A 347 0.54 -14.72 18.44
CA ALA A 347 -0.28 -15.18 19.57
C ALA A 347 0.54 -15.60 20.79
#